data_AF-A0A2E5C0M5-F1
#
_entry.id   AF-A0A2E5C0M5-F1
#
_cell.length_a   1.000
_cell.length_b   1.000
_cell.length_c   1.000
_cell.angle_alpha   90.00
_cell.angle_beta   90.00
_cell.angle_gamma   90.00
#
_symmetry.space_group_name_H-M   'P 1'
#
loop_
_entity.id
_entity.type
_entity.pdbx_description
1 polymer ?
#
loop_
_entity_poly.entity_id
_entity_poly.type
_entity_poly.pdbx_seq_one_letter_code
_entity_poly.pdbx_strand_id
1 'polypeptide(L)'
;MNRCKFYVINTQKSQEKVDGLHQITLECENRSDAHGFLWIDEEDKIMQIQLLFGELAIEWISGKGIKYSRTNRATEIPEGIGFHKGVRDLRQVQNTDSIESIKEEVLNAEFPSEWSEKIKQKF
;
A
#
# COMPACT_ATOMS: atom_id res chain seq x y z
N MET A 1 1.13 16.35 -11.27
CA MET A 1 1.65 15.73 -10.03
C MET A 1 2.88 14.92 -10.37
N ASN A 2 3.94 14.96 -9.55
CA ASN A 2 5.07 14.06 -9.74
C ASN A 2 4.61 12.63 -9.40
N ARG A 3 4.77 11.73 -10.36
CA ARG A 3 4.53 10.27 -10.23
C ARG A 3 5.31 9.71 -9.04
N CYS A 4 4.65 8.93 -8.18
CA CYS A 4 5.30 8.24 -7.07
C CYS A 4 6.40 7.32 -7.61
N LYS A 5 7.60 7.39 -7.04
CA LYS A 5 8.72 6.52 -7.42
C LYS A 5 9.13 5.65 -6.23
N PHE A 6 8.80 4.38 -6.31
CA PHE A 6 9.03 3.40 -5.26
C PHE A 6 10.38 2.71 -5.40
N TYR A 7 10.99 2.39 -4.27
CA TYR A 7 12.19 1.55 -4.17
C TYR A 7 12.01 0.53 -3.03
N VAL A 8 12.68 -0.62 -3.14
CA VAL A 8 12.66 -1.65 -2.09
C VAL A 8 13.53 -1.18 -0.93
N ILE A 9 13.02 -1.28 0.30
CA ILE A 9 13.83 -1.20 1.50
C ILE A 9 14.06 -2.59 2.09
N ASN A 10 15.34 -2.94 2.21
CA ASN A 10 15.77 -4.17 2.85
C ASN A 10 16.01 -3.90 4.33
N THR A 11 15.16 -4.43 5.19
CA THR A 11 15.31 -4.35 6.65
C THR A 11 15.52 -5.75 7.22
N GLN A 12 16.04 -5.87 8.44
CA GLN A 12 16.10 -7.19 9.08
C GLN A 12 14.71 -7.83 9.21
N LYS A 13 13.68 -7.01 9.45
CA LYS A 13 12.28 -7.44 9.48
C LYS A 13 11.76 -7.97 8.14
N SER A 14 12.23 -7.43 7.02
CA SER A 14 11.79 -7.96 5.73
C SER A 14 12.25 -9.41 5.56
N GLN A 15 13.36 -9.84 6.18
CA GLN A 15 13.83 -11.23 6.12
C GLN A 15 13.00 -12.24 6.93
N GLU A 16 12.09 -11.78 7.80
CA GLU A 16 11.23 -12.67 8.58
C GLU A 16 10.10 -13.24 7.70
N LYS A 17 9.83 -14.53 7.86
CA LYS A 17 8.66 -15.19 7.26
C LYS A 17 7.53 -15.22 8.27
N VAL A 18 6.35 -14.76 7.86
CA VAL A 18 5.11 -14.89 8.63
C VAL A 18 4.15 -15.74 7.82
N ASP A 19 3.72 -16.87 8.38
CA ASP A 19 2.85 -17.84 7.70
C ASP A 19 3.38 -18.30 6.32
N GLY A 20 4.71 -18.41 6.19
CA GLY A 20 5.37 -18.81 4.94
C GLY A 20 5.54 -17.67 3.91
N LEU A 21 5.07 -16.46 4.21
CA LEU A 21 5.22 -15.29 3.34
C LEU A 21 6.36 -14.38 3.78
N HIS A 22 7.09 -13.86 2.82
CA HIS A 22 8.10 -12.82 2.99
C HIS A 22 7.50 -11.46 2.66
N GLN A 23 7.73 -10.46 3.52
CA GLN A 23 7.22 -9.10 3.29
C GLN A 23 8.30 -8.22 2.66
N ILE A 24 8.03 -7.75 1.44
CA ILE A 24 8.80 -6.69 0.78
C ILE A 24 8.16 -5.35 1.11
N THR A 25 8.94 -4.40 1.59
CA THR A 25 8.48 -3.03 1.82
C THR A 25 9.02 -2.10 0.73
N LEU A 26 8.13 -1.28 0.19
CA LEU A 26 8.38 -0.27 -0.83
C LEU A 26 8.20 1.11 -0.20
N GLU A 27 9.22 1.93 -0.27
CA GLU A 27 9.18 3.34 0.13
C GLU A 27 9.15 4.23 -1.10
N CYS A 28 8.48 5.38 -1.01
CA CYS A 28 8.40 6.33 -2.11
C CYS A 28 9.46 7.43 -1.94
N GLU A 29 10.32 7.58 -2.94
CA GLU A 29 11.45 8.52 -2.94
C GLU A 29 10.99 9.98 -2.84
N ASN A 30 9.86 10.31 -3.46
CA ASN A 30 9.40 11.67 -3.65
C ASN A 30 8.12 12.03 -2.88
N ARG A 31 7.57 11.09 -2.09
CA ARG A 31 6.36 11.29 -1.28
C ARG A 31 6.43 10.51 0.03
N SER A 32 6.43 11.21 1.16
CA SER A 32 6.50 10.58 2.49
C SER A 32 5.18 9.98 2.98
N ASP A 33 4.11 10.16 2.22
CA ASP A 33 2.77 9.66 2.51
C ASP A 33 2.41 8.44 1.66
N ALA A 34 3.35 7.95 0.85
CA ALA A 34 3.14 6.83 -0.06
C ALA A 34 4.04 5.65 0.30
N HIS A 35 3.42 4.50 0.57
CA HIS A 35 4.11 3.28 0.99
C HIS A 35 3.52 2.06 0.30
N GLY A 36 4.31 1.02 0.10
CA GLY A 36 3.85 -0.24 -0.46
C GLY A 36 4.35 -1.44 0.33
N PHE A 37 3.54 -2.48 0.37
CA PHE A 37 3.88 -3.73 1.00
C PHE A 37 3.45 -4.87 0.08
N LEU A 38 4.37 -5.78 -0.20
CA LEU A 38 4.12 -7.01 -0.94
C LEU A 38 4.38 -8.17 0.00
N TRP A 39 3.47 -9.13 0.03
CA TRP A 39 3.72 -10.42 0.65
C TRP A 39 3.87 -11.45 -0.46
N ILE A 40 5.04 -12.08 -0.51
CA ILE A 40 5.41 -13.07 -1.53
C ILE A 40 5.62 -14.44 -0.89
N ASP A 41 5.32 -15.50 -1.63
CA ASP A 41 5.68 -16.85 -1.21
C ASP A 41 7.15 -17.19 -1.56
N GLU A 42 7.54 -18.44 -1.33
CA GLU A 42 8.90 -18.93 -1.59
C GLU A 42 9.27 -19.00 -3.09
N GLU A 43 8.28 -18.84 -3.98
CA GLU A 43 8.45 -18.83 -5.44
C GLU A 43 8.42 -17.40 -6.01
N ASP A 44 8.59 -16.38 -5.17
CA ASP A 44 8.52 -14.94 -5.53
C ASP A 44 7.18 -14.53 -6.19
N LYS A 45 6.11 -15.26 -5.88
CA LYS A 45 4.76 -14.95 -6.33
C LYS A 45 4.07 -14.08 -5.29
N ILE A 46 3.50 -12.98 -5.77
CA ILE A 46 2.75 -12.05 -4.92
C ILE A 46 1.44 -12.69 -4.49
N MET A 47 1.25 -12.79 -3.18
CA MET A 47 0.05 -13.32 -2.52
C MET A 47 -0.83 -12.19 -1.97
N GLN A 48 -0.22 -11.08 -1.58
CA GLN A 48 -0.93 -9.87 -1.16
C GLN A 48 -0.15 -8.61 -1.54
N ILE A 49 -0.88 -7.55 -1.87
CA ILE A 49 -0.37 -6.19 -2.08
C ILE A 49 -1.18 -5.24 -1.20
N GLN A 50 -0.50 -4.31 -0.54
CA GLN A 50 -1.12 -3.13 0.05
C GLN A 50 -0.33 -1.90 -0.38
N LEU A 51 -0.97 -0.95 -1.04
CA LEU A 51 -0.38 0.34 -1.40
C LEU A 51 -1.17 1.44 -0.69
N LEU A 52 -0.45 2.36 -0.06
CA LEU A 52 -0.99 3.54 0.59
C LEU A 52 -0.56 4.78 -0.18
N PHE A 53 -1.51 5.70 -0.38
CA PHE A 53 -1.30 7.02 -0.94
C PHE A 53 -2.04 8.02 -0.06
N GLY A 54 -1.31 8.69 0.83
CA GLY A 54 -1.90 9.52 1.87
C GLY A 54 -2.75 8.69 2.81
N GLU A 55 -4.04 9.01 2.85
CA GLU A 55 -5.02 8.36 3.72
C GLU A 55 -5.82 7.26 2.98
N LEU A 56 -5.57 7.03 1.69
CA LEU A 56 -6.20 5.97 0.90
C LEU A 56 -5.29 4.75 0.82
N ALA A 57 -5.89 3.57 0.88
CA ALA A 57 -5.21 2.30 0.69
C ALA A 57 -5.94 1.45 -0.34
N ILE A 58 -5.18 0.78 -1.20
CA ILE A 58 -5.64 -0.22 -2.14
C ILE A 58 -4.95 -1.54 -1.81
N GLU A 59 -5.75 -2.58 -1.63
CA GLU A 59 -5.30 -3.89 -1.19
C GLU A 59 -5.72 -4.93 -2.23
N TRP A 60 -4.82 -5.79 -2.65
CA TRP A 60 -5.14 -6.99 -3.42
C TRP A 60 -4.71 -8.21 -2.64
N ILE A 61 -5.60 -9.20 -2.51
CA ILE A 61 -5.29 -10.48 -1.85
C ILE A 61 -5.68 -11.62 -2.78
N SER A 62 -4.76 -12.56 -2.98
CA SER A 62 -5.00 -13.76 -3.78
C SER A 62 -6.26 -14.51 -3.30
N GLY A 63 -7.18 -14.78 -4.24
CA GLY A 63 -8.46 -15.43 -3.95
C GLY A 63 -9.53 -14.55 -3.30
N LYS A 64 -9.24 -13.30 -2.90
CA LYS A 64 -10.22 -12.36 -2.30
C LYS A 64 -10.47 -11.11 -3.14
N GLY A 65 -9.58 -10.80 -4.09
CA GLY A 65 -9.74 -9.67 -5.00
C GLY A 65 -9.22 -8.35 -4.42
N ILE A 66 -9.76 -7.23 -4.92
CA ILE A 66 -9.31 -5.87 -4.58
C ILE A 66 -10.24 -5.24 -3.55
N LYS A 67 -9.65 -4.59 -2.55
CA LYS A 67 -10.34 -3.80 -1.52
C LYS A 67 -9.75 -2.39 -1.49
N TYR A 68 -10.63 -1.41 -1.29
CA TYR A 68 -10.28 -0.01 -1.12
C TYR A 68 -10.63 0.42 0.29
N SER A 69 -9.70 1.08 0.95
CA SER A 69 -9.87 1.53 2.32
C SER A 69 -9.39 2.97 2.46
N ARG A 70 -9.91 3.68 3.47
CA ARG A 70 -9.40 4.98 3.91
C ARG A 70 -9.14 4.92 5.40
N THR A 71 -8.10 5.58 5.85
CA THR A 71 -7.87 5.80 7.27
C THR A 71 -8.92 6.79 7.82
N ASN A 72 -9.13 6.78 9.14
CA ASN A 72 -10.01 7.73 9.82
C ASN A 72 -9.39 9.13 10.03
N ARG A 73 -8.14 9.37 9.63
CA ARG A 73 -7.40 10.60 9.97
C ARG A 73 -8.02 11.87 9.39
N ALA A 74 -8.65 11.78 8.22
CA ALA A 74 -9.30 12.92 7.57
C ALA A 74 -10.69 13.25 8.15
N THR A 75 -11.28 12.34 8.94
CA THR A 75 -12.65 12.46 9.46
C THR A 75 -12.73 12.84 10.93
N GLU A 76 -11.66 12.63 11.71
CA GLU A 76 -11.63 13.02 13.12
C GLU A 76 -10.97 14.40 13.27
N ILE A 77 -11.75 15.39 13.71
CA ILE A 77 -11.27 16.74 14.03
C ILE A 77 -10.25 16.60 15.16
N PRO A 78 -8.99 17.06 14.98
CA PRO A 78 -7.94 16.77 15.94
C PRO A 78 -8.11 17.61 17.21
N GLU A 79 -8.49 16.98 18.32
CA GLU A 79 -8.40 17.58 19.66
C GLU A 79 -7.35 16.83 20.50
N GLY A 80 -6.28 17.53 20.91
CA GLY A 80 -5.36 17.10 21.98
C GLY A 80 -3.96 16.62 21.58
N ILE A 81 -3.05 16.64 22.57
CA ILE A 81 -1.68 16.12 22.47
C ILE A 81 -1.73 14.59 22.50
N GLY A 82 -1.35 13.93 21.40
CA GLY A 82 -1.34 12.46 21.29
C GLY A 82 -2.22 11.89 20.17
N PHE A 83 -2.95 12.72 19.42
CA PHE A 83 -3.79 12.29 18.28
C PHE A 83 -3.02 11.47 17.22
N HIS A 84 -1.74 11.77 17.01
CA HIS A 84 -0.87 10.99 16.11
C HIS A 84 -0.52 9.56 16.62
N LYS A 85 -0.91 9.19 17.84
CA LYS A 85 -0.61 7.88 18.47
C LYS A 85 -1.81 6.93 18.55
N GLY A 86 -2.99 7.33 18.09
CA GLY A 86 -4.21 6.51 18.13
C GLY A 86 -4.25 5.40 17.07
N VAL A 87 -4.90 4.29 17.41
CA VAL A 87 -5.11 3.10 16.56
C VAL A 87 -5.75 3.49 15.23
N ARG A 88 -5.21 2.92 14.15
CA ARG A 88 -5.43 3.31 12.75
C ARG A 88 -6.36 2.28 12.10
N ASP A 89 -7.64 2.62 11.96
CA ASP A 89 -8.59 1.71 11.32
C ASP A 89 -8.71 2.02 9.83
N LEU A 90 -8.52 0.98 9.00
CA LEU A 90 -8.81 1.02 7.56
C LEU A 90 -10.29 0.73 7.34
N ARG A 91 -11.06 1.77 7.07
CA ARG A 91 -12.49 1.67 6.76
C ARG A 91 -12.69 1.48 5.26
N GLN A 92 -13.50 0.50 4.87
CA GLN A 92 -13.77 0.25 3.47
C GLN A 92 -14.43 1.46 2.80
N VAL A 93 -13.94 1.82 1.62
CA VAL A 93 -14.50 2.89 0.79
C VAL A 93 -15.28 2.26 -0.36
N GLN A 94 -16.48 2.76 -0.60
CA GLN A 94 -17.31 2.42 -1.77
C GLN A 94 -17.51 3.61 -2.73
N ASN A 95 -16.92 4.77 -2.42
CA ASN A 95 -17.00 5.97 -3.28
C ASN A 95 -16.12 5.80 -4.54
N THR A 96 -16.74 5.94 -5.71
CA THR A 96 -16.13 5.69 -7.02
C THR A 96 -14.96 6.63 -7.32
N ASP A 97 -15.08 7.93 -7.05
CA ASP A 97 -14.04 8.91 -7.35
C ASP A 97 -12.72 8.61 -6.61
N SER A 98 -12.83 8.19 -5.34
CA SER A 98 -11.67 7.80 -4.53
C SER A 98 -11.01 6.52 -5.04
N ILE A 99 -11.81 5.60 -5.59
CA ILE A 99 -11.35 4.33 -6.16
C ILE A 99 -10.62 4.57 -7.49
N GLU A 100 -11.20 5.41 -8.35
CA GLU A 100 -10.59 5.76 -9.64
C GLU A 100 -9.27 6.51 -9.44
N SER A 101 -9.26 7.50 -8.53
CA SER A 101 -8.06 8.26 -8.20
C SER A 101 -6.92 7.37 -7.71
N ILE A 102 -7.16 6.43 -6.79
CA ILE A 102 -6.08 5.56 -6.29
C ILE A 102 -5.62 4.54 -7.34
N LYS A 103 -6.52 4.02 -8.19
CA LYS A 103 -6.13 3.17 -9.32
C LYS A 103 -5.20 3.92 -10.28
N GLU A 104 -5.55 5.16 -10.60
CA GLU A 104 -4.75 6.00 -11.48
C GLU A 104 -3.37 6.28 -10.86
N GLU A 105 -3.28 6.53 -9.55
CA GLU A 105 -2.01 6.68 -8.84
C GLU A 105 -1.14 5.42 -8.93
N VAL A 106 -1.72 4.22 -8.77
CA VAL A 106 -0.98 2.95 -8.91
C VAL A 106 -0.44 2.77 -10.33
N LEU A 107 -1.26 3.02 -11.35
CA LEU A 107 -0.85 2.82 -12.74
C LEU A 107 0.24 3.80 -13.16
N ASN A 108 0.18 5.03 -12.65
CA ASN A 108 1.16 6.08 -12.92
C ASN A 108 2.43 5.99 -12.06
N ALA A 109 2.43 5.20 -10.99
CA ALA A 109 3.61 4.99 -10.16
C ALA A 109 4.73 4.24 -10.90
N GLU A 110 5.96 4.60 -10.57
CA GLU A 110 7.17 3.89 -10.94
C GLU A 110 7.54 2.92 -9.82
N PHE A 111 7.49 1.63 -10.10
CA PHE A 111 7.91 0.59 -9.16
C PHE A 111 9.27 0.02 -9.58
N PRO A 112 9.99 -0.65 -8.66
CA PRO A 112 11.17 -1.44 -9.03
C PRO A 112 10.85 -2.40 -10.18
N SER A 113 11.75 -2.52 -11.15
CA SER A 113 11.51 -3.26 -12.39
C SER A 113 11.05 -4.70 -12.17
N GLU A 114 11.64 -5.38 -11.18
CA GLU A 114 11.29 -6.74 -10.76
C GLU A 114 9.81 -6.90 -10.36
N TRP A 115 9.22 -5.86 -9.76
CA TRP A 115 7.89 -5.91 -9.17
C TRP A 115 6.84 -5.14 -9.97
N SER A 116 7.26 -4.21 -10.82
CA SER A 116 6.37 -3.26 -11.51
C SER A 116 5.24 -3.94 -12.27
N GLU A 117 5.57 -4.90 -13.15
CA GLU A 117 4.56 -5.59 -13.92
C GLU A 117 3.67 -6.47 -13.03
N LYS A 118 4.28 -7.20 -12.09
CA LYS A 118 3.57 -8.07 -11.14
C LYS A 118 2.54 -7.29 -10.30
N ILE A 119 2.87 -6.07 -9.89
CA ILE A 119 1.97 -5.18 -9.13
C ILE A 119 0.86 -4.66 -10.05
N LYS A 120 1.21 -4.05 -11.19
CA LYS A 120 0.24 -3.38 -12.07
C LYS A 120 -0.79 -4.35 -12.65
N GLN A 121 -0.43 -5.62 -12.90
CA GLN A 121 -1.38 -6.63 -13.36
C GLN A 121 -2.47 -6.99 -12.34
N LYS A 122 -2.37 -6.58 -11.06
CA LYS A 122 -3.37 -6.88 -10.03
C LYS A 122 -4.45 -5.82 -9.85
N PHE A 123 -4.30 -4.64 -10.45
CA PHE A 123 -5.16 -3.48 -10.26
C PHE A 123 -5.69 -2.93 -11.58
#